data_AF-A0A3R8Q8Q8-F1
#
_entry.id   AF-A0A3R8Q8Q8-F1
#
_cell.length_a   1.000
_cell.length_b   1.000
_cell.length_c   1.000
_cell.angle_alpha   90.00
_cell.angle_beta   90.00
_cell.angle_gamma   90.00
#
_symmetry.space_group_name_H-M   'P 1'
#
loop_
_entity.id
_entity.type
_entity.pdbx_description
1 polymer ?
#
loop_
_entity_poly.entity_id
_entity_poly.type
_entity_poly.pdbx_seq_one_letter_code
_entity_poly.pdbx_strand_id
1 'polypeptide(L)'
;MTLSNRDELKNAIRAALLARAPKPTGIKKVIELAGGANSLAHKLGVTHQAIYTWSHRGWVPIQRAIQIESLFGVPREALLKPELVAILAPRQWS
;
A
#
# COMPACT_ATOMS: atom_id res chain seq x y z
N MET A 1 11.71 -24.00 -30.27
CA MET A 1 10.58 -24.46 -29.44
C MET A 1 11.10 -24.71 -28.02
N THR A 2 10.90 -23.92 -26.97
CA THR A 2 10.46 -22.52 -26.74
C THR A 2 10.70 -22.30 -25.24
N LEU A 3 11.86 -21.74 -24.87
CA LEU A 3 12.09 -21.22 -23.52
C LEU A 3 11.37 -19.86 -23.33
N SER A 4 11.21 -19.09 -24.41
CA SER A 4 10.48 -17.80 -24.44
C SER A 4 9.03 -17.91 -23.98
N ASN A 5 8.31 -18.96 -24.39
CA ASN A 5 6.88 -19.10 -24.09
C ASN A 5 6.60 -19.41 -22.60
N ARG A 6 7.54 -20.10 -21.91
CA ARG A 6 7.39 -20.41 -20.48
C ARG A 6 7.64 -19.19 -19.62
N ASP A 7 8.58 -18.33 -20.00
CA ASP A 7 8.91 -17.13 -19.24
C ASP A 7 7.90 -16.01 -19.49
N GLU A 8 7.39 -15.88 -20.71
CA GLU A 8 6.23 -15.02 -21.01
C GLU A 8 4.99 -15.46 -20.23
N LEU A 9 4.70 -16.77 -20.17
CA LEU A 9 3.60 -17.31 -19.38
C LEU A 9 3.78 -17.03 -17.88
N LYS A 10 4.99 -17.22 -17.33
CA LYS A 10 5.28 -16.90 -15.92
C LYS A 10 5.10 -15.41 -15.64
N ASN A 11 5.55 -14.54 -16.55
CA ASN A 11 5.43 -13.08 -16.40
C ASN A 11 3.97 -12.63 -16.49
N ALA A 12 3.18 -13.18 -17.42
CA ALA A 12 1.76 -12.90 -17.55
C ALA A 12 0.96 -13.39 -16.33
N ILE A 13 1.24 -14.61 -15.85
CA ILE A 13 0.64 -15.15 -14.62
C ILE A 13 1.02 -14.28 -13.43
N ARG A 14 2.29 -13.86 -13.30
CA ARG A 14 2.75 -12.97 -12.23
C ARG A 14 2.05 -11.61 -12.29
N ALA A 15 1.92 -11.00 -13.47
CA ALA A 15 1.22 -9.73 -13.65
C ALA A 15 -0.27 -9.85 -13.32
N ALA A 16 -0.94 -10.91 -13.77
CA ALA A 16 -2.34 -11.18 -13.46
C ALA A 16 -2.57 -11.49 -11.98
N LEU A 17 -1.66 -12.25 -11.35
CA LEU A 17 -1.67 -12.51 -9.92
C LEU A 17 -1.41 -11.22 -9.14
N LEU A 18 -0.52 -10.33 -9.58
CA LEU A 18 -0.29 -9.03 -8.93
C LEU A 18 -1.47 -8.07 -9.09
N ALA A 19 -2.20 -8.14 -10.20
CA ALA A 19 -3.42 -7.37 -10.42
C ALA A 19 -4.61 -7.86 -9.57
N ARG A 20 -4.65 -9.16 -9.23
CA ARG A 20 -5.72 -9.79 -8.41
C ARG A 20 -5.34 -10.01 -6.95
N ALA A 21 -4.06 -10.00 -6.62
CA ALA A 21 -3.58 -10.13 -5.26
C ALA A 21 -4.07 -8.90 -4.47
N PRO A 22 -4.47 -9.08 -3.20
CA PRO A 22 -4.69 -7.94 -2.34
C PRO A 22 -3.40 -7.12 -2.34
N LYS A 23 -3.46 -5.89 -2.87
CA LYS A 23 -2.33 -4.97 -2.93
C LYS A 23 -1.65 -5.01 -1.55
N PRO A 24 -0.33 -5.28 -1.44
CA PRO A 24 0.34 -5.11 -0.16
C PRO A 24 -0.04 -3.73 0.34
N THR A 25 -0.63 -3.72 1.54
CA THR A 25 -1.25 -2.53 2.11
C THR A 25 -0.23 -1.41 2.06
N GLY A 26 -0.60 -0.20 1.62
CA GLY A 26 0.40 0.85 1.38
C GLY A 26 1.29 1.09 2.61
N ILE A 27 0.76 0.82 3.81
CA ILE A 27 1.49 0.86 5.07
C ILE A 27 2.68 -0.11 5.16
N LYS A 28 2.60 -1.33 4.61
CA LYS A 28 3.74 -2.27 4.62
C LYS A 28 4.89 -1.75 3.77
N LYS A 29 4.58 -1.23 2.58
CA LYS A 29 5.57 -0.55 1.72
C LYS A 29 6.20 0.64 2.43
N VAL A 30 5.40 1.44 3.15
CA VAL A 30 5.90 2.58 3.93
C VAL A 30 6.81 2.14 5.07
N ILE A 31 6.50 1.03 5.75
CA ILE A 31 7.37 0.46 6.79
C ILE A 31 8.74 0.10 6.20
N GLU A 32 8.77 -0.52 5.03
CA GLU A 32 10.03 -0.83 4.33
C GLU A 32 10.81 0.44 3.95
N LEU A 33 10.14 1.42 3.33
CA LEU A 33 10.75 2.71 2.95
C LEU A 33 11.30 3.49 4.15
N ALA A 34 10.65 3.37 5.31
CA ALA A 34 11.09 4.02 6.54
C ALA A 34 12.29 3.32 7.19
N GLY A 35 12.69 2.13 6.73
CA GLY A 35 13.73 1.31 7.36
C GLY A 35 13.21 0.53 8.59
N GLY A 36 11.93 0.20 8.62
CA GLY A 36 11.29 -0.60 9.67
C GLY A 36 10.22 0.14 10.48
N ALA A 37 9.46 -0.62 11.27
CA ALA A 37 8.30 -0.12 11.99
C ALA A 37 8.66 0.89 13.09
N ASN A 38 9.77 0.69 13.80
CA ASN A 38 10.27 1.64 14.80
C ASN A 38 10.71 2.97 14.18
N SER A 39 11.41 2.91 13.05
CA SER A 39 11.83 4.10 12.30
C SER A 39 10.63 4.90 11.79
N LEU A 40 9.59 4.21 11.29
CA LEU A 40 8.34 4.85 10.91
C LEU A 40 7.62 5.48 12.10
N ALA A 41 7.53 4.77 13.23
CA ALA A 41 6.92 5.28 14.45
C ALA A 41 7.59 6.58 14.92
N HIS A 42 8.92 6.61 14.93
CA HIS A 42 9.70 7.81 15.29
C HIS A 42 9.45 8.97 14.32
N LYS A 43 9.52 8.73 13.00
CA LYS A 43 9.28 9.77 11.98
C LYS A 43 7.86 10.35 12.04
N LEU A 44 6.86 9.56 12.42
CA LEU A 44 5.47 9.99 12.55
C LEU A 44 5.13 10.54 13.93
N GLY A 45 6.00 10.37 14.94
CA GLY A 45 5.70 10.72 16.33
C GLY A 45 4.53 9.91 16.91
N VAL A 46 4.53 8.60 16.67
CA VAL A 46 3.50 7.67 17.17
C VAL A 46 4.13 6.45 17.83
N THR A 47 3.33 5.66 18.52
CA THR A 47 3.79 4.41 19.14
C THR A 47 4.01 3.31 18.09
N HIS A 48 4.94 2.39 18.36
CA HIS A 48 5.14 1.19 17.54
C HIS A 48 3.84 0.36 17.44
N GLN A 49 3.06 0.29 18.52
CA GLN A 49 1.77 -0.40 18.53
C GLN A 49 0.79 0.19 17.51
N ALA A 50 0.75 1.52 17.34
CA ALA A 50 -0.08 2.14 16.32
C ALA A 50 0.32 1.67 14.90
N ILE A 51 1.62 1.61 14.61
CA ILE A 51 2.13 1.08 13.33
C ILE A 51 1.69 -0.37 13.14
N TYR A 52 1.80 -1.20 14.18
CA TYR A 52 1.41 -2.61 14.12
C TYR A 52 -0.09 -2.77 13.86
N THR A 53 -0.94 -2.01 14.57
CA THR A 53 -2.39 -1.97 14.36
C THR A 53 -2.71 -1.58 12.92
N TRP A 54 -2.05 -0.56 12.37
CA TRP A 54 -2.28 -0.10 11.00
C TRP A 54 -1.80 -1.11 9.96
N SER A 55 -0.65 -1.73 10.18
CA SER A 55 -0.11 -2.79 9.31
C SER A 55 -1.03 -4.01 9.28
N HIS A 56 -1.56 -4.40 10.44
CA HIS A 56 -2.45 -5.54 10.58
C HIS A 56 -3.80 -5.33 9.87
N ARG A 57 -4.42 -4.16 10.06
CA ARG A 57 -5.70 -3.83 9.38
C ARG A 57 -5.53 -3.37 7.93
N GLY A 58 -4.32 -2.96 7.55
CA GLY A 58 -3.96 -2.59 6.18
C GLY A 58 -4.18 -1.13 5.78
N TRP A 59 -4.47 -0.24 6.73
CA TRP A 59 -4.74 1.17 6.44
C TRP A 59 -4.42 2.07 7.64
N VAL A 60 -4.23 3.36 7.38
CA VAL A 60 -3.89 4.40 8.37
C VAL A 60 -5.03 5.43 8.49
N PRO A 61 -5.11 6.18 9.60
CA PRO A 61 -6.03 7.32 9.70
C PRO A 61 -5.71 8.39 8.64
N ILE A 62 -6.72 9.16 8.21
CA ILE A 62 -6.60 10.14 7.10
C ILE A 62 -5.43 11.10 7.30
N GLN A 63 -5.31 11.71 8.49
CA GLN A 63 -4.22 12.65 8.78
C GLN A 63 -2.84 12.00 8.64
N ARG A 64 -2.71 10.72 8.96
CA ARG A 64 -1.45 9.97 8.82
C ARG A 64 -1.18 9.59 7.37
N ALA A 65 -2.21 9.34 6.55
CA ALA A 65 -2.04 9.12 5.12
C ALA A 65 -1.41 10.34 4.44
N ILE A 66 -1.90 11.56 4.77
CA ILE A 66 -1.34 12.82 4.26
C ILE A 66 0.11 13.00 4.71
N GLN A 67 0.38 12.78 6.00
CA GLN A 67 1.73 12.90 6.54
C GLN A 67 2.71 11.91 5.89
N ILE A 68 2.28 10.66 5.72
CA ILE A 68 3.09 9.61 5.08
C ILE A 68 3.35 9.95 3.61
N GLU A 69 2.34 10.42 2.89
CA GLU A 69 2.51 10.86 1.50
C GLU A 69 3.55 11.99 1.40
N SER A 70 3.49 12.98 2.29
CA SER A 70 4.47 14.06 2.34
C SER A 70 5.89 13.59 2.66
N LEU A 71 6.06 12.55 3.48
CA LEU A 71 7.38 12.07 3.91
C LEU A 71 7.99 11.04 2.96
N PHE A 72 7.16 10.24 2.28
CA PHE A 72 7.60 9.05 1.55
C PHE A 72 7.13 9.01 0.09
N GLY A 73 6.30 9.95 -0.35
CA GLY A 73 5.77 9.99 -1.73
C GLY A 73 4.82 8.85 -2.06
N VAL A 74 4.28 8.14 -1.06
CA VAL A 74 3.31 7.07 -1.26
C VAL A 74 1.91 7.68 -1.37
N PRO A 75 1.18 7.47 -2.49
CA PRO A 75 -0.15 8.04 -2.68
C PRO A 75 -1.09 7.66 -1.54
N ARG A 76 -1.77 8.66 -0.97
CA ARG A 76 -2.66 8.49 0.19
C ARG A 76 -3.78 7.48 -0.05
N GLU A 77 -4.26 7.32 -1.28
CA GLU A 77 -5.29 6.34 -1.67
C GLU A 77 -4.84 4.90 -1.40
N ALA A 78 -3.53 4.62 -1.44
CA ALA A 78 -2.99 3.30 -1.11
C ALA A 78 -2.90 3.04 0.41
N LEU A 79 -3.12 4.07 1.22
CA LEU A 79 -2.97 4.05 2.69
C LEU A 79 -4.31 4.13 3.42
N LEU A 80 -5.35 4.62 2.76
CA LEU A 80 -6.66 4.83 3.35
C LEU A 80 -7.47 3.54 3.47
N LYS A 81 -8.48 3.59 4.34
CA LYS A 81 -9.47 2.54 4.48
C LYS A 81 -10.20 2.33 3.12
N PRO A 82 -10.37 1.09 2.63
CA PRO A 82 -10.93 0.83 1.29
C PRO A 82 -12.25 1.53 1.00
N GLU A 83 -13.15 1.57 1.97
CA GLU A 83 -14.46 2.21 1.85
C GLU A 83 -14.35 3.74 1.64
N LEU A 84 -13.32 4.39 2.21
CA LEU A 84 -13.06 5.81 1.96
C LEU A 84 -12.50 6.05 0.55
N VAL A 85 -11.64 5.15 0.07
CA VAL A 85 -11.10 5.23 -1.30
C VAL A 85 -12.22 5.10 -2.32
N ALA A 86 -13.20 4.22 -2.09
CA ALA A 86 -14.36 4.05 -2.96
C ALA A 86 -15.24 5.31 -3.05
N ILE A 87 -15.30 6.13 -1.99
CA ILE A 87 -16.04 7.40 -1.98
C ILE A 87 -15.28 8.50 -2.73
N LEU A 88 -13.95 8.51 -2.63
CA LEU A 88 -13.09 9.51 -3.28
C LEU A 88 -12.89 9.25 -4.78
N ALA A 89 -13.07 8.01 -5.24
CA ALA A 89 -13.02 7.70 -6.66
C ALA A 89 -14.12 8.47 -7.39
N PRO A 90 -13.81 9.20 -8.49
CA PRO A 90 -14.82 9.94 -9.23
C PRO A 90 -15.93 8.97 -9.65
N ARG A 91 -17.15 9.24 -9.18
CA ARG A 91 -18.34 8.53 -9.64
C ARG A 91 -18.47 8.82 -11.12
N GLN A 92 -18.10 7.85 -11.97
CA GLN A 92 -18.30 7.96 -13.40
C GLN A 92 -19.82 7.93 -13.63
N TRP A 93 -20.41 9.11 -13.76
CA TRP A 93 -21.78 9.24 -14.24
C TRP A 93 -21.71 9.04 -15.75
N SER A 94 -22.40 8.01 -16.24
CA SER A 94 -22.73 7.85 -17.67
C SER A 94 -24.05 8.55 -17.96
#